data_AF-F1LIE4-F1
#
_entry.id   AF-F1LIE4-F1
#
_cell.length_a   1.000
_cell.length_b   1.000
_cell.length_c   1.000
_cell.angle_alpha   90.00
_cell.angle_beta   90.00
_cell.angle_gamma   90.00
#
_symmetry.space_group_name_H-M   'P 1'
#
loop_
_entity.id
_entity.type
_entity.pdbx_description
1 polymer ?
#
loop_
_entity_poly.entity_id
_entity_poly.type
_entity_poly.pdbx_seq_one_letter_code
_entity_poly.pdbx_strand_id
1 'polypeptide(L)' 'MLATGGTANKAIEMLKEKGVTNINLVCLVGCPEGVDAVLTKHPDVEIYLASLDEKLNEQGYIVPGLGDAGDRLFGTK' A
#
# COMPACT_ATOMS: atom_id res chain seq x y z
N MET A 1 0.59 -3.67 3.78
CA MET A 1 -0.61 -3.90 2.96
C MET A 1 -0.81 -2.67 2.10
N LEU A 2 -0.99 -2.83 0.80
CA LEU A 2 -1.27 -1.72 -0.12
C LEU A 2 -2.74 -1.77 -0.58
N ALA A 3 -3.64 -1.32 0.31
CA ALA A 3 -5.09 -1.37 0.10
C ALA A 3 -5.57 -0.17 -0.74
N THR A 4 -6.05 0.91 -0.12
CA THR A 4 -6.48 2.13 -0.86
C THR A 4 -5.33 3.01 -1.36
N GLY A 5 -4.08 2.68 -1.02
CA GLY A 5 -2.91 3.51 -1.31
C GLY A 5 -2.76 4.75 -0.43
N GLY A 6 -3.75 5.12 0.38
CA GLY A 6 -3.76 6.37 1.14
C GLY A 6 -2.55 6.55 2.08
N THR A 7 -2.26 5.55 2.91
CA THR A 7 -1.11 5.59 3.83
C THR A 7 0.23 5.65 3.09
N ALA A 8 0.37 4.87 2.02
CA ALA A 8 1.58 4.85 1.20
C ALA A 8 1.82 6.21 0.53
N ASN A 9 0.79 6.78 -0.09
CA ASN A 9 0.84 8.11 -0.70
C ASN A 9 1.28 9.18 0.31
N LYS A 10 0.68 9.20 1.50
CA LYS A 10 1.06 10.20 2.51
C LYS A 10 2.51 10.03 2.97
N ALA A 11 2.96 8.79 3.15
CA ALA A 11 4.34 8.51 3.51
C ALA A 11 5.34 8.93 2.42
N ILE A 12 5.01 8.66 1.14
CA ILE A 12 5.84 9.04 -0.01
C ILE A 12 5.92 10.57 -0.13
N GLU A 13 4.81 11.29 -0.01
CA GLU A 13 4.80 12.76 0.02
C GLU A 13 5.74 13.31 1.09
N MET A 14 5.65 12.80 2.32
CA MET A 14 6.51 13.25 3.43
C MET A 14 8.00 13.00 3.17
N LEU A 15 8.35 11.93 2.45
CA LEU A 15 9.74 11.66 2.06
C LEU A 15 10.20 12.63 0.97
N LYS A 16 9.36 12.89 -0.03
CA LYS A 16 9.67 13.83 -1.12
C LYS A 16 9.79 15.27 -0.62
N GLU A 17 8.94 15.69 0.33
CA GLU A 17 9.05 16.99 1.02
C GLU A 17 10.41 17.17 1.72
N LYS A 18 11.05 16.07 2.13
CA LYS A 18 12.39 16.05 2.72
C LYS A 18 13.53 15.92 1.69
N GLY A 19 13.20 15.94 0.39
CA GLY A 19 14.17 15.84 -0.69
C GLY A 19 14.63 14.43 -1.03
N VAL A 20 13.92 13.38 -0.56
CA VAL A 20 14.22 12.00 -0.97
C VAL A 20 13.74 11.77 -2.40
N THR A 21 14.64 11.31 -3.27
CA THR A 21 14.38 11.13 -4.71
C THR A 21 14.37 9.68 -5.18
N ASN A 22 14.84 8.75 -4.35
CA ASN A 22 14.86 7.32 -4.67
C ASN A 22 14.05 6.55 -3.62
N ILE A 23 12.87 6.09 -4.00
CA ILE A 23 11.88 5.50 -3.08
C ILE A 23 11.36 4.20 -3.69
N ASN A 24 11.53 3.10 -2.94
CA ASN A 24 10.94 1.81 -3.25
C ASN A 24 9.91 1.46 -2.19
N LEU A 25 8.68 1.14 -2.60
CA LEU A 25 7.62 0.71 -1.71
C LEU A 25 7.53 -0.81 -1.72
N VAL A 26 7.80 -1.43 -0.58
CA VAL A 26 7.73 -2.89 -0.42
C VAL A 26 6.55 -3.25 0.47
N CYS A 27 5.68 -4.14 -0.01
CA CYS A 27 4.50 -4.63 0.72
C CYS A 27 4.33 -6.14 0.54
N LEU A 28 3.70 -6.80 1.51
CA LEU A 28 3.33 -8.21 1.38
C LEU A 28 2.22 -8.39 0.34
N VAL A 29 1.04 -7.82 0.60
CA VAL A 29 -0.13 -7.91 -0.28
C VAL A 29 -0.60 -6.52 -0.68
N GLY A 30 -0.93 -6.34 -1.95
CA GLY A 30 -1.60 -5.16 -2.50
C GLY A 30 -2.74 -5.56 -3.45
N CYS A 31 -3.49 -4.58 -3.95
CA CYS A 31 -4.52 -4.76 -4.97
C CYS A 31 -4.41 -3.68 -6.07
N PRO A 32 -5.06 -3.85 -7.24
CA PRO A 32 -4.97 -2.90 -8.36
C PRO A 32 -5.27 -1.46 -7.96
N GLU A 33 -6.33 -1.24 -7.16
CA GLU A 33 -6.75 0.10 -6.74
C GLU A 33 -5.67 0.82 -5.94
N GLY A 34 -4.95 0.10 -5.08
CA GLY A 34 -3.87 0.65 -4.26
C GLY A 34 -2.60 0.93 -5.06
N VAL A 35 -2.26 0.04 -6.00
CA VAL A 35 -1.13 0.21 -6.91
C VAL A 35 -1.36 1.42 -7.82
N ASP A 36 -2.54 1.50 -8.45
CA ASP A 36 -2.92 2.58 -9.35
C ASP A 36 -2.95 3.93 -8.61
N ALA A 37 -3.48 3.95 -7.37
CA ALA A 37 -3.50 5.15 -6.55
C ALA A 37 -2.10 5.69 -6.22
N VAL A 38 -1.10 4.81 -6.05
CA VAL A 38 0.28 5.23 -5.80
C VAL A 38 0.97 5.64 -7.09
N LEU A 39 0.92 4.82 -8.13
CA LEU A 39 1.63 5.08 -9.39
C LEU A 39 1.07 6.29 -10.15
N THR A 40 -0.23 6.58 -10.01
CA THR A 40 -0.83 7.81 -10.58
C THR A 40 -0.24 9.07 -9.96
N LYS A 41 0.04 9.05 -8.64
CA LYS A 41 0.53 10.22 -7.91
C LYS A 41 2.07 10.28 -7.84
N HIS A 42 2.71 9.12 -7.88
CA HIS A 42 4.14 8.94 -7.70
C HIS A 42 4.65 7.94 -8.75
N PRO A 43 4.62 8.28 -10.06
CA PRO A 43 5.00 7.38 -11.14
C PRO A 43 6.50 6.99 -11.14
N ASP A 44 7.29 7.71 -10.35
CA ASP A 44 8.72 7.49 -10.10
C ASP A 44 9.01 6.47 -8.98
N VAL A 45 7.99 5.95 -8.28
CA VAL A 45 8.16 4.97 -7.20
C VAL A 45 8.02 3.55 -7.74
N GLU A 46 8.99 2.69 -7.44
CA GLU A 46 8.88 1.27 -7.71
C GLU A 46 8.13 0.55 -6.58
N ILE A 47 7.18 -0.31 -6.94
CA ILE A 47 6.37 -1.08 -5.99
C ILE A 47 6.72 -2.56 -6.11
N TYR A 48 7.09 -3.17 -4.99
CA TYR A 48 7.40 -4.59 -4.88
C TYR A 48 6.35 -5.26 -3.96
N LEU A 49 5.57 -6.17 -4.54
CA LEU A 49 4.54 -6.94 -3.83
C LEU A 49 4.89 -8.43 -3.83
N ALA A 50 4.65 -9.13 -2.72
CA ALA A 50 4.70 -10.59 -2.71
C ALA A 50 3.44 -11.21 -3.34
N SER A 51 2.29 -10.54 -3.25
CA SER A 51 1.05 -10.88 -3.94
C SER A 51 0.30 -9.63 -4.40
N LEU A 52 -0.25 -9.69 -5.61
CA LEU A 52 -1.26 -8.76 -6.11
C LEU A 52 -2.61 -9.49 -6.09
N ASP A 53 -3.45 -9.12 -5.13
CA ASP A 53 -4.78 -9.69 -4.91
C ASP A 53 -5.84 -8.92 -5.71
N GLU A 54 -7.07 -9.43 -5.74
CA GLU A 54 -8.06 -9.08 -6.78
C GLU A 54 -8.57 -7.64 -6.70
N LYS A 55 -8.96 -7.19 -5.50
CA LYS A 55 -9.71 -5.95 -5.30
C LYS A 55 -9.82 -5.55 -3.83
N LEU A 56 -10.44 -4.41 -3.58
CA LEU A 56 -10.99 -4.05 -2.28
C LEU A 56 -12.46 -4.50 -2.12
N ASN A 57 -12.86 -4.80 -0.88
CA ASN A 57 -14.27 -4.87 -0.50
C ASN A 57 -14.82 -3.49 -0.07
N GLU A 58 -16.11 -3.43 0.25
CA GLU A 58 -16.79 -2.19 0.66
C GLU A 58 -16.23 -1.53 1.93
N GLN A 59 -15.50 -2.29 2.75
CA GLN A 59 -14.86 -1.82 3.97
C GLN A 59 -13.39 -1.40 3.74
N GLY A 60 -12.88 -1.51 2.51
CA GLY A 60 -11.50 -1.15 2.16
C GLY A 60 -10.46 -2.22 2.49
N TYR A 61 -10.88 -3.46 2.77
CA TYR A 61 -9.94 -4.59 2.91
C TYR A 61 -9.65 -5.22 1.56
N ILE A 62 -8.40 -5.65 1.37
CA ILE A 62 -7.97 -6.42 0.20
C ILE A 62 -8.61 -7.81 0.23
N VAL A 63 -9.06 -8.30 -0.93
CA VAL A 63 -9.70 -9.61 -1.13
C VAL A 63 -8.87 -10.44 -2.13
N PRO A 64 -8.47 -11.69 -1.78
CA PRO A 64 -8.72 -12.39 -0.52
C PRO A 64 -7.99 -11.79 0.69
N GLY A 65 -6.82 -11.18 0.48
CA GLY A 65 -6.05 -10.48 1.51
C GLY A 65 -5.66 -11.34 2.71
N LEU A 66 -5.43 -10.69 3.84
CA LEU A 66 -5.06 -11.36 5.10
C LEU A 66 -5.76 -10.80 6.33
N GLY A 67 -6.81 -9.98 6.15
CA GLY A 67 -7.47 -9.25 7.23
C GLY A 67 -6.65 -8.07 7.74
N ASP A 68 -6.86 -7.69 9.01
CA ASP A 68 -6.05 -6.65 9.65
C ASP A 68 -4.64 -7.17 9.98
N ALA A 69 -3.63 -6.59 9.34
CA ALA A 69 -2.25 -7.01 9.52
C ALA A 69 -1.69 -6.65 10.91
N GLY A 70 -2.12 -5.53 11.48
CA GLY A 70 -1.67 -5.06 12.79
C GLY A 70 -2.20 -5.94 13.91
N ASP A 71 -3.51 -6.16 13.92
CA ASP A 71 -4.15 -7.01 14.93
C ASP A 71 -3.63 -8.44 14.88
N ARG A 72 -3.39 -8.98 13.68
CA ARG A 72 -2.81 -10.32 13.53
C ARG A 72 -1.36 -10.42 14.00
N LEU A 73 -0.59 -9.34 13.85
CA LEU A 73 0.81 -9.31 14.27
C LEU A 73 0.96 -9.13 15.79
N PHE A 74 0.10 -8.32 16.40
CA PHE A 74 0.23 -7.91 17.80
C PHE A 74 -0.80 -8.54 18.74
N GLY A 75 -1.81 -9.23 18.21
CA GLY A 75 -2.88 -9.87 19.01
C GLY A 75 -3.85 -8.87 19.64
N THR A 76 -4.16 -7.78 18.93
CA THR A 76 -5.00 -6.65 19.41
C THR A 76 -6.41 -6.64 18.81
N LYS A 77 -7.24 -5.67 19.26
CA LYS A 77 -8.53 -5.25 18.70
C LYS A 77 -8.76 -3.75 18.96
#